data_AF-A0A126ZBV4-F1
#
_entry.id   AF-A0A126ZBV4-F1
#
_cell.length_a   1.000
_cell.length_b   1.000
_cell.length_c   1.000
_cell.angle_alpha   90.00
_cell.angle_beta   90.00
_cell.angle_gamma   90.00
#
_symmetry.space_group_name_H-M   'P 1'
#
loop_
_entity.id
_entity.type
_entity.pdbx_description
1 polymer ?
#
loop_
_entity_poly.entity_id
_entity_poly.type
_entity_poly.pdbx_seq_one_letter_code
_entity_poly.pdbx_strand_id
1 'polypeptide(L)'
;MANSHNALVRFFKGRIVDRAGATHPDEEHLIGAPGLSDEDLGACAVQPCKGLMNVGCYGCYKFEAFADGPHQEALDHLESLRLDRAALHLDDAVVTRDDHLIEAVKQVIADIGGQHLGQVQI
;
A
#
# COMPACT_ATOMS: atom_id res chain seq x y z
N MET A 1 29.53 1.50 -22.45
CA MET A 1 28.08 1.77 -22.46
C MET A 1 27.42 0.73 -21.56
N ALA A 2 27.19 1.07 -20.30
CA ALA A 2 26.57 0.14 -19.35
C ALA A 2 25.06 0.14 -19.60
N ASN A 3 24.51 -1.03 -19.92
CA ASN A 3 23.10 -1.22 -20.20
C ASN A 3 22.26 -0.99 -18.92
N SER A 4 21.49 0.09 -18.90
CA SER A 4 20.47 0.38 -17.88
C SER A 4 19.26 -0.56 -18.03
N HIS A 5 19.43 -1.84 -17.70
CA HIS A 5 18.33 -2.80 -17.53
C HIS A 5 17.99 -3.01 -16.04
N ASN A 6 18.10 -1.95 -15.22
CA ASN A 6 17.42 -1.94 -13.93
C ASN A 6 16.03 -1.33 -14.17
N ALA A 7 15.16 -2.11 -14.80
CA ALA A 7 13.76 -1.75 -14.94
C ALA A 7 13.21 -1.55 -13.52
N LEU A 8 12.87 -0.31 -13.18
CA LEU A 8 12.28 0.09 -11.90
C LEU A 8 11.10 -0.83 -11.60
N VAL A 9 11.31 -1.86 -10.77
CA VAL A 9 10.25 -2.76 -10.36
C VAL A 9 9.26 -1.92 -9.56
N ARG A 10 8.05 -1.77 -10.11
CA ARG A 10 6.97 -1.05 -9.45
C ARG A 10 6.12 -2.06 -8.67
N PHE A 11 6.36 -2.12 -7.37
CA PHE A 11 5.62 -3.01 -6.46
C PHE A 11 4.20 -2.48 -6.23
N PHE A 12 4.04 -1.18 -6.05
CA PHE A 12 2.74 -0.54 -5.92
C PHE A 12 2.12 -0.22 -7.28
N LYS A 13 1.07 -0.94 -7.63
CA LYS A 13 0.38 -0.83 -8.94
C LYS A 13 -0.80 0.14 -8.94
N GLY A 14 -1.23 0.59 -7.77
CA GLY A 14 -2.30 1.57 -7.62
C GLY A 14 -1.81 3.00 -7.89
N ARG A 15 -2.58 3.95 -7.37
CA ARG A 15 -2.21 5.37 -7.37
C ARG A 15 -2.34 5.97 -5.99
N ILE A 16 -1.59 7.05 -5.76
CA ILE A 16 -1.65 7.84 -4.53
C ILE A 16 -2.50 9.07 -4.84
N VAL A 17 -3.44 9.40 -3.96
CA VAL A 17 -4.38 10.51 -4.14
C VAL A 17 -4.56 11.26 -2.83
N ASP A 18 -4.88 12.55 -2.92
CA ASP A 18 -5.53 13.22 -1.80
C ASP A 18 -6.94 12.62 -1.61
N ARG A 19 -7.44 12.60 -0.37
CA ARG A 19 -8.76 12.05 -0.06
C ARG A 19 -9.90 12.63 -0.92
N ALA A 20 -9.87 13.93 -1.18
CA ALA A 20 -10.82 14.61 -2.05
C ALA A 20 -10.68 14.24 -3.55
N GLY A 21 -9.53 13.69 -3.95
CA GLY A 21 -9.22 13.24 -5.30
C GLY A 21 -9.50 11.75 -5.55
N ALA A 22 -10.04 11.05 -4.55
CA ALA A 22 -10.50 9.66 -4.69
C ALA A 22 -11.61 9.57 -5.74
N THR A 23 -11.62 8.50 -6.52
CA THR A 23 -12.67 8.24 -7.52
C THR A 23 -14.03 8.05 -6.82
N HIS A 24 -14.01 7.36 -5.67
CA HIS A 24 -15.18 7.11 -4.83
C HIS A 24 -14.83 7.40 -3.36
N PRO A 25 -15.21 8.60 -2.84
CA PRO A 25 -14.92 9.00 -1.47
C PRO A 25 -15.97 8.52 -0.45
N ASP A 26 -16.96 7.74 -0.88
CA ASP A 26 -18.04 7.25 -0.02
C ASP A 26 -17.63 6.02 0.80
N GLU A 27 -18.29 5.82 1.94
CA GLU A 27 -17.99 4.78 2.93
C GLU A 27 -17.96 3.36 2.33
N GLU A 28 -18.72 3.09 1.26
CA GLU A 28 -18.75 1.76 0.64
C GLU A 28 -17.46 1.42 -0.12
N HIS A 29 -16.64 2.42 -0.43
CA HIS A 29 -15.38 2.26 -1.17
C HIS A 29 -14.14 2.44 -0.31
N LEU A 30 -14.30 3.00 0.89
CA LEU A 30 -13.20 3.20 1.82
C LEU A 30 -12.61 1.86 2.25
N ILE A 31 -11.29 1.82 2.25
CA ILE A 31 -10.49 0.68 2.69
C ILE A 31 -9.92 1.05 4.05
N GLY A 32 -10.71 0.77 5.08
CA GLY A 32 -10.26 0.84 6.46
C GLY A 32 -9.17 -0.19 6.76
N ALA A 33 -8.52 -0.02 7.89
CA ALA A 33 -7.60 -1.01 8.43
C ALA A 33 -8.06 -1.58 9.77
N PRO A 34 -9.05 -2.49 9.78
CA PRO A 34 -9.39 -3.27 10.96
C PRO A 34 -8.14 -3.82 11.67
N GLY A 35 -7.88 -3.35 12.89
CA GLY A 35 -6.73 -3.74 13.71
C GLY A 35 -5.50 -2.82 13.65
N LEU A 36 -5.55 -1.72 12.87
CA LEU A 36 -4.62 -0.59 12.94
C LEU A 36 -5.32 0.59 13.63
N SER A 37 -5.31 1.78 13.03
CA SER A 37 -6.11 2.96 13.36
C SER A 37 -7.55 2.92 12.82
N ASP A 38 -8.43 3.77 13.36
CA ASP A 38 -9.77 4.07 12.81
C ASP A 38 -9.73 4.88 11.48
N GLU A 39 -8.54 5.20 10.97
CA GLU A 39 -8.35 5.93 9.72
C GLU A 39 -8.27 4.99 8.49
N ASP A 40 -8.73 5.50 7.34
CA ASP A 40 -8.70 4.76 6.09
C ASP A 40 -7.32 4.80 5.43
N LEU A 41 -6.88 3.65 4.91
CA LEU A 41 -5.67 3.54 4.10
C LEU A 41 -5.88 4.11 2.69
N GLY A 42 -7.11 4.17 2.22
CA GLY A 42 -7.41 4.54 0.85
C GLY A 42 -8.84 4.22 0.45
N ALA A 43 -9.09 4.25 -0.85
CA ALA A 43 -10.35 3.83 -1.44
C ALA A 43 -10.13 2.85 -2.59
N CYS A 44 -11.17 2.09 -2.94
CA CYS A 44 -11.21 1.35 -4.18
C CYS A 44 -11.80 2.23 -5.29
N ALA A 45 -11.11 2.35 -6.42
CA ALA A 45 -11.59 3.11 -7.57
C ALA A 45 -12.81 2.50 -8.29
N VAL A 46 -13.35 1.36 -7.81
CA VAL A 46 -14.52 0.70 -8.41
C VAL A 46 -15.48 0.18 -7.35
N GLN A 47 -15.09 -0.86 -6.62
CA GLN A 47 -15.85 -1.51 -5.54
C GLN A 47 -14.86 -2.38 -4.76
N PRO A 48 -14.81 -2.32 -3.42
CA PRO A 48 -13.91 -3.16 -2.64
C PRO A 48 -14.17 -4.64 -2.88
N CYS A 49 -13.09 -5.43 -2.89
CA CYS A 49 -13.23 -6.87 -2.90
C CYS A 49 -13.86 -7.31 -1.56
N LYS A 50 -14.86 -8.20 -1.57
CA LYS A 50 -15.57 -8.68 -0.38
C LYS A 50 -14.74 -9.56 0.57
N GLY A 51 -13.42 -9.40 0.59
CA GLY A 51 -12.49 -10.13 1.45
C GLY A 51 -11.86 -9.22 2.50
N LEU A 52 -11.41 -9.81 3.60
CA LEU A 52 -10.64 -9.18 4.69
C LEU A 52 -9.23 -8.75 4.22
N MET A 53 -9.15 -7.95 3.17
CA MET A 53 -7.89 -7.61 2.50
C MET A 53 -7.59 -6.10 2.62
N ASN A 54 -7.52 -5.60 3.85
CA ASN A 54 -7.17 -4.20 4.14
C ASN A 54 -5.79 -3.88 3.53
N VAL A 55 -4.74 -4.56 4.01
CA VAL A 55 -3.37 -4.43 3.50
C VAL A 55 -3.14 -5.17 2.17
N GLY A 56 -4.06 -6.07 1.78
CA GLY A 56 -3.99 -6.75 0.48
C GLY A 56 -4.23 -5.81 -0.70
N CYS A 57 -4.92 -4.68 -0.47
CA CYS A 57 -5.18 -3.67 -1.49
C CYS A 57 -3.91 -3.05 -2.10
N TYR A 58 -2.77 -3.05 -1.39
CA TYR A 58 -1.51 -2.57 -1.95
C TYR A 58 -1.01 -3.35 -3.17
N GLY A 59 -1.43 -4.61 -3.32
CA GLY A 59 -1.16 -5.40 -4.53
C GLY A 59 -2.14 -5.13 -5.69
N CYS A 60 -3.23 -4.41 -5.45
CA CYS A 60 -4.30 -4.18 -6.40
C CYS A 60 -4.10 -2.87 -7.18
N TYR A 61 -4.24 -2.93 -8.50
CA TYR A 61 -4.11 -1.75 -9.37
C TYR A 61 -5.28 -0.74 -9.23
N LYS A 62 -6.40 -1.17 -8.62
CA LYS A 62 -7.58 -0.31 -8.38
C LYS A 62 -7.50 0.45 -7.06
N PHE A 63 -6.48 0.18 -6.24
CA PHE A 63 -6.34 0.82 -4.95
C PHE A 63 -5.83 2.26 -5.12
N GLU A 64 -6.53 3.18 -4.47
CA GLU A 64 -6.20 4.59 -4.38
C GLU A 64 -5.74 4.85 -2.94
N ALA A 65 -4.43 4.77 -2.72
CA ALA A 65 -3.84 5.04 -1.41
C ALA A 65 -3.99 6.53 -1.07
N PHE A 66 -4.48 6.85 0.11
CA PHE A 66 -4.62 8.23 0.55
C PHE A 66 -3.27 8.78 1.00
N ALA A 67 -2.86 9.94 0.49
CA ALA A 67 -1.57 10.55 0.82
C ALA A 67 -1.40 10.85 2.33
N ASP A 68 -2.50 11.07 3.04
CA ASP A 68 -2.60 11.27 4.49
C ASP A 68 -2.93 9.98 5.26
N GLY A 69 -3.01 8.83 4.58
CA GLY A 69 -3.36 7.55 5.19
C GLY A 69 -2.26 6.99 6.11
N PRO A 70 -2.61 6.11 7.08
CA PRO A 70 -1.71 5.56 8.09
C PRO A 70 -0.82 4.42 7.52
N HIS A 71 -0.09 4.71 6.45
CA HIS A 71 0.69 3.70 5.71
C HIS A 71 1.87 3.13 6.51
N GLN A 72 2.42 3.91 7.44
CA GLN A 72 3.47 3.40 8.33
C GLN A 72 2.92 2.30 9.24
N GLU A 73 1.70 2.46 9.78
CA GLU A 73 1.06 1.41 10.58
C GLU A 73 0.78 0.16 9.74
N ALA A 74 0.38 0.34 8.48
CA ALA A 74 0.18 -0.78 7.56
C ALA A 74 1.50 -1.54 7.28
N LEU A 75 2.61 -0.81 7.15
CA LEU A 75 3.94 -1.40 7.00
C LEU A 75 4.33 -2.19 8.26
N ASP A 76 4.25 -1.56 9.43
CA ASP A 76 4.62 -2.17 10.71
C ASP A 76 3.80 -3.46 10.96
N HIS A 77 2.51 -3.43 10.61
CA HIS A 77 1.64 -4.60 10.70
C HIS A 77 2.03 -5.72 9.74
N LEU A 78 2.33 -5.40 8.48
CA LEU A 78 2.79 -6.39 7.51
C LEU A 78 4.13 -7.03 7.90
N GLU A 79 5.06 -6.24 8.43
CA GLU A 79 6.34 -6.74 8.93
C GLU A 79 6.15 -7.66 10.15
N SER A 80 5.27 -7.28 11.07
CA SER A 80 4.88 -8.13 12.21
C SER A 80 4.26 -9.46 11.76
N LEU A 81 3.28 -9.41 10.84
CA LEU A 81 2.67 -10.62 10.27
C LEU A 81 3.68 -11.52 9.56
N ARG A 82 4.63 -10.93 8.83
CA ARG A 82 5.70 -11.68 8.16
C ARG A 82 6.58 -12.42 9.16
N LEU A 83 6.97 -11.74 10.24
CA LEU A 83 7.79 -12.33 11.32
C LEU A 83 7.05 -13.50 11.99
N ASP A 84 5.78 -13.31 12.34
CA ASP A 84 4.94 -14.36 12.94
C ASP A 84 4.83 -15.59 12.02
N ARG A 85 4.59 -15.36 10.73
CA ARG A 85 4.44 -16.46 9.74
C ARG A 85 5.75 -17.20 9.49
N ALA A 86 6.87 -16.48 9.45
CA ALA A 86 8.19 -17.08 9.34
C ALA A 86 8.52 -17.94 10.58
N ALA A 87 8.18 -17.46 11.78
CA ALA A 87 8.35 -18.22 13.03
C ALA A 87 7.49 -19.49 13.08
N LEU A 88 6.33 -19.48 12.40
CA LEU A 88 5.42 -20.63 12.29
C LEU A 88 5.80 -21.61 11.16
N HIS A 89 6.92 -21.40 10.45
CA HIS A 89 7.35 -22.21 9.31
C HIS A 89 6.25 -22.42 8.25
N LEU A 90 5.45 -21.38 8.00
CA LEU A 90 4.43 -21.42 6.96
C LEU A 90 5.07 -21.43 5.56
N ASP A 91 4.31 -21.92 4.58
CA ASP A 91 4.74 -22.09 3.19
C ASP A 91 5.43 -20.83 2.62
N ASP A 92 6.57 -21.02 1.95
CA ASP A 92 7.39 -19.98 1.32
C ASP A 92 6.58 -19.07 0.37
N ALA A 93 5.53 -19.61 -0.26
CA ALA A 93 4.65 -18.84 -1.12
C ALA A 93 3.85 -17.77 -0.36
N VAL A 94 3.50 -18.02 0.91
CA VAL A 94 2.81 -17.05 1.79
C VAL A 94 3.78 -15.93 2.17
N VAL A 95 5.01 -16.28 2.56
CA VAL A 95 6.04 -15.30 2.93
C VAL A 95 6.38 -14.40 1.74
N THR A 96 6.53 -14.97 0.53
CA THR A 96 6.84 -14.21 -0.68
C THR A 96 5.73 -13.22 -1.05
N ARG A 97 4.45 -13.57 -0.85
CA ARG A 97 3.33 -12.65 -1.07
C ARG A 97 3.40 -11.47 -0.11
N ASP A 98 3.70 -11.72 1.16
CA ASP A 98 3.78 -10.66 2.17
C ASP A 98 4.97 -9.73 1.88
N ASP A 99 6.09 -10.26 1.41
CA ASP A 99 7.26 -9.48 0.97
C ASP A 99 6.88 -8.50 -0.16
N HIS A 100 6.11 -8.96 -1.15
CA HIS A 100 5.60 -8.11 -2.22
C HIS A 100 4.70 -6.98 -1.71
N LEU A 101 3.86 -7.24 -0.70
CA LEU A 101 3.02 -6.22 -0.09
C LEU A 101 3.85 -5.21 0.70
N ILE A 102 4.82 -5.69 1.48
CA ILE A 102 5.75 -4.83 2.25
C ILE A 102 6.47 -3.86 1.31
N GLU A 103 7.02 -4.34 0.20
CA GLU A 103 7.70 -3.47 -0.77
C GLU A 103 6.73 -2.50 -1.46
N ALA A 104 5.47 -2.89 -1.69
CA ALA A 104 4.45 -1.98 -2.20
C ALA A 104 4.12 -0.86 -1.20
N VAL A 105 3.99 -1.15 0.10
CA VAL A 105 3.75 -0.11 1.12
C VAL A 105 4.95 0.82 1.25
N LYS A 106 6.17 0.27 1.30
CA LYS A 106 7.41 1.07 1.31
C LYS A 106 7.48 2.02 0.12
N GLN A 107 7.10 1.54 -1.07
CA GLN A 107 7.04 2.38 -2.25
C GLN A 107 6.03 3.52 -2.10
N VAL A 108 4.83 3.27 -1.55
CA VAL A 108 3.83 4.32 -1.29
C VAL A 108 4.38 5.39 -0.35
N ILE A 109 5.00 4.99 0.76
CA ILE A 109 5.60 5.92 1.74
C ILE A 109 6.71 6.76 1.08
N ALA A 110 7.58 6.12 0.30
CA ALA A 110 8.66 6.81 -0.41
C ALA A 110 8.12 7.80 -1.45
N ASP A 111 7.10 7.41 -2.22
CA ASP A 111 6.48 8.26 -3.24
C ASP A 111 5.80 9.49 -2.61
N ILE A 112 5.11 9.34 -1.46
CA ILE A 112 4.54 10.47 -0.70
C ILE A 112 5.63 11.41 -0.20
N GLY A 113 6.69 10.87 0.42
CA GLY A 113 7.82 11.65 0.89
C GLY A 113 8.56 12.38 -0.24
N GLY A 114 8.65 11.77 -1.43
CA GLY A 114 9.23 12.37 -2.63
C GLY A 114 8.36 13.46 -3.25
N GLN A 115 7.04 13.32 -3.21
CA GLN A 115 6.09 14.34 -3.69
C GLN A 115 6.15 15.64 -2.88
N HIS A 116 6.44 15.56 -1.58
CA HIS A 116 6.63 16.74 -0.73
C HIS A 116 7.92 17.53 -1.02
N LEU A 117 8.97 16.89 -1.56
CA LEU A 117 10.22 17.58 -1.91
C LEU A 117 10.16 18.31 -3.26
N GLY A 118 9.14 18.06 -4.08
CA GLY A 118 8.95 18.68 -5.40
C GLY A 118 8.22 20.04 -5.39
N GLN A 119 7.72 20.51 -4.25
CA GLN A 119 6.89 21.72 -4.15
C GLN A 119 7.62 22.95 -3.56
N VAL A 120 8.91 22.86 -3.26
CA VAL A 120 9.71 24.04 -2.89
C VAL A 120 10.30 24.66 -4.17
N GLN A 121 9.49 25.46 -4.87
CA GLN A 121 10.00 26.46 -5.82
C GLN A 121 9.91 27.85 -5.18
N ILE A 122 11.08 28.49 -5.13
CA ILE A 122 11.37 29.83 -4.62
C ILE A 122 10.76 30.88 -5.55
#